data_AF-A0A7W0T4J6-F1
#
_entry.id   AF-A0A7W0T4J6-F1
#
_cell.length_a   1.000
_cell.length_b   1.000
_cell.length_c   1.000
_cell.angle_alpha   90.00
_cell.angle_beta   90.00
_cell.angle_gamma   90.00
#
_symmetry.space_group_name_H-M   'P 1'
#
loop_
_entity.id
_entity.type
_entity.pdbx_description
1 polymer ?
#
loop_
_entity_poly.entity_id
_entity_poly.type
_entity_poly.pdbx_seq_one_letter_code
_entity_poly.pdbx_strand_id
1 'polypeptide(L)'
;MIDERAILESAIEQEPDRIDNYLVLADVLTAAGDPRGELTVIMHRDDPVLADRRRELMDADRGSIFRETGDPVEMTWRLGWPQAATLDLSVARHRLQLAALLDHPASRFLAELHVTIATTGDDDTLPGSNLDEVLEVLARRPRPLLRSLSIVQREIGGGSHAPGWLTVPDVECGHEPDALWPCIPKVERLRASGGPMFHALIGPALRTLVVEGAPFCDHGDWEAPQLASLDARCDLHELATLCGRELPALRDLTVRGVSFDPDSMFAYAEIGAVVRALDRLRVPVSFIAGHGGDLEAAIERHVDDLEHLATLVITGVEPASIHGAVGVDTLPNLTLLP
;
A
#
# COMPACT_ATOMS: atom_id res chain seq x y z
N MET A 1 -34.55 -9.56 -21.09
CA MET A 1 -34.75 -9.40 -19.64
C MET A 1 -33.49 -8.74 -19.11
N ILE A 2 -33.62 -7.66 -18.35
CA ILE A 2 -32.44 -7.04 -17.74
C ILE A 2 -31.94 -8.01 -16.67
N ASP A 3 -30.63 -8.22 -16.61
CA ASP A 3 -30.01 -9.07 -15.58
C ASP A 3 -30.12 -8.34 -14.24
N GLU A 4 -31.13 -8.69 -13.44
CA GLU A 4 -31.41 -8.10 -12.13
C GLU A 4 -30.20 -8.20 -11.20
N ARG A 5 -29.45 -9.31 -11.28
CA ARG A 5 -28.21 -9.49 -10.54
C ARG A 5 -27.17 -8.44 -10.93
N ALA A 6 -26.96 -8.20 -12.22
CA ALA A 6 -25.99 -7.22 -12.68
C ALA A 6 -26.35 -5.79 -12.23
N ILE A 7 -27.65 -5.45 -12.17
CA ILE A 7 -28.10 -4.15 -11.62
C ILE A 7 -27.73 -4.04 -10.14
N LEU A 8 -28.01 -5.07 -9.34
CA LEU A 8 -27.71 -5.06 -7.90
C LEU A 8 -26.21 -5.05 -7.63
N GLU A 9 -25.43 -5.82 -8.40
CA GLU A 9 -23.97 -5.79 -8.34
C GLU A 9 -23.43 -4.38 -8.67
N SER A 10 -23.98 -3.70 -9.68
CA SER A 10 -23.61 -2.32 -10.00
C SER A 10 -24.01 -1.32 -8.90
N ALA A 11 -25.16 -1.51 -8.25
CA ALA A 11 -25.56 -0.70 -7.10
C ALA A 11 -24.63 -0.88 -5.90
N ILE A 12 -24.15 -2.10 -5.65
CA ILE A 12 -23.11 -2.38 -4.65
C ILE A 12 -21.78 -1.73 -5.05
N GLU A 13 -21.42 -1.76 -6.34
CA GLU A 13 -20.20 -1.12 -6.84
C GLU A 13 -20.20 0.41 -6.60
N GLN A 14 -21.38 1.04 -6.61
CA GLN A 14 -21.58 2.47 -6.32
C GLN A 14 -21.64 2.76 -4.81
N GLU A 15 -22.35 1.94 -4.04
CA GLU A 15 -22.57 2.09 -2.60
C GLU A 15 -22.20 0.79 -1.83
N PRO A 16 -20.90 0.44 -1.72
CA PRO A 16 -20.47 -0.85 -1.15
C PRO A 16 -20.75 -1.00 0.35
N ASP A 17 -21.08 0.08 1.04
CA ASP A 17 -21.44 0.05 2.46
C ASP A 17 -22.95 -0.08 2.70
N ARG A 18 -23.78 -0.01 1.65
CA ARG A 18 -25.23 -0.09 1.75
C ARG A 18 -25.70 -1.54 1.88
N ILE A 19 -25.92 -1.96 3.12
CA ILE A 19 -26.33 -3.34 3.48
C ILE A 19 -27.57 -3.81 2.72
N ASP A 20 -28.56 -2.93 2.51
CA ASP A 20 -29.81 -3.26 1.81
C ASP A 20 -29.55 -3.85 0.42
N ASN A 21 -28.55 -3.33 -0.32
CA ASN A 21 -28.23 -3.82 -1.65
C ASN A 21 -27.75 -5.28 -1.61
N TYR A 22 -27.00 -5.66 -0.56
CA TYR A 22 -26.55 -7.03 -0.34
C TYR A 22 -27.70 -7.96 0.05
N LEU A 23 -28.65 -7.49 0.84
CA LEU A 23 -29.80 -8.30 1.24
C LEU A 23 -30.74 -8.59 0.07
N VAL A 24 -30.99 -7.60 -0.78
CA VAL A 24 -31.76 -7.82 -2.02
C VAL A 24 -31.01 -8.78 -2.95
N LEU A 25 -29.69 -8.62 -3.09
CA LEU A 25 -28.88 -9.58 -3.85
C LEU A 25 -28.91 -10.98 -3.23
N ALA A 26 -28.95 -11.08 -1.90
CA ALA A 26 -29.02 -12.36 -1.20
C ALA A 26 -30.31 -13.12 -1.55
N ASP A 27 -31.46 -12.44 -1.60
CA ASP A 27 -32.73 -13.05 -2.00
C ASP A 27 -32.66 -13.61 -3.44
N VAL A 28 -32.07 -12.83 -4.36
CA VAL A 28 -31.86 -13.26 -5.76
C VAL A 28 -30.93 -14.48 -5.83
N LEU A 29 -29.84 -14.46 -5.07
CA LEU A 29 -28.87 -15.57 -5.03
C LEU A 29 -29.48 -16.83 -4.41
N THR A 30 -30.22 -16.71 -3.32
CA THR A 30 -30.93 -17.83 -2.70
C THR A 30 -31.97 -18.42 -3.63
N ALA A 31 -32.73 -17.59 -4.35
CA ALA A 31 -33.68 -18.07 -5.36
C ALA A 31 -33.00 -18.83 -6.52
N ALA A 32 -31.75 -18.47 -6.85
CA ALA A 32 -30.92 -19.16 -7.83
C ALA A 32 -30.21 -20.41 -7.27
N GLY A 33 -30.33 -20.71 -5.98
CA GLY A 33 -29.64 -21.81 -5.31
C GLY A 33 -28.16 -21.55 -5.02
N ASP A 34 -27.74 -20.28 -5.05
CA ASP A 34 -26.37 -19.88 -4.74
C ASP A 34 -26.16 -19.75 -3.22
N PRO A 35 -25.19 -20.48 -2.63
CA PRO A 35 -24.97 -20.50 -1.17
C PRO A 35 -24.61 -19.13 -0.59
N ARG A 36 -24.11 -18.19 -1.40
CA ARG A 36 -23.76 -16.84 -0.96
C ARG A 36 -24.98 -16.04 -0.48
N GLY A 37 -26.17 -16.34 -1.01
CA GLY A 37 -27.41 -15.73 -0.51
C GLY A 37 -27.69 -16.12 0.96
N GLU A 38 -27.59 -17.42 1.27
CA GLU A 38 -27.74 -17.92 2.65
C GLU A 38 -26.65 -17.32 3.56
N LEU A 39 -25.40 -17.34 3.11
CA LEU A 39 -24.27 -16.81 3.87
C LEU A 39 -24.44 -15.31 4.17
N THR A 40 -24.91 -14.53 3.21
CA THR A 40 -25.20 -13.10 3.39
C THR A 40 -26.18 -12.87 4.52
N VAL A 41 -27.31 -13.59 4.51
CA VAL A 41 -28.34 -13.48 5.55
C VAL A 41 -27.82 -13.91 6.92
N ILE A 42 -27.05 -15.00 6.98
CA ILE A 42 -26.45 -15.48 8.24
C ILE A 42 -25.48 -14.43 8.81
N MET A 43 -24.59 -13.87 7.99
CA MET A 43 -23.63 -12.86 8.42
C MET A 43 -24.31 -11.55 8.83
N HIS A 44 -25.39 -11.16 8.15
CA HIS A 44 -26.14 -9.95 8.52
C HIS A 44 -26.82 -10.08 9.90
N ARG A 45 -27.38 -11.25 10.21
CA ARG A 45 -28.04 -11.51 11.50
C ARG A 45 -27.07 -11.61 12.67
N ASP A 46 -25.82 -11.99 12.38
CA ASP A 46 -24.77 -12.30 13.37
C ASP A 46 -25.24 -13.22 14.51
N ASP A 47 -26.00 -14.26 14.15
CA ASP A 47 -26.55 -15.22 15.10
C ASP A 47 -25.52 -16.30 15.47
N PRO A 48 -25.09 -16.42 16.74
CA PRO A 48 -24.14 -17.44 17.18
C PRO A 48 -24.59 -18.89 16.93
N VAL A 49 -25.90 -19.14 16.89
CA VAL A 49 -26.45 -20.49 16.61
C VAL A 49 -26.12 -20.95 15.19
N LEU A 50 -25.90 -20.00 14.27
CA LEU A 50 -25.58 -20.27 12.88
C LEU A 50 -24.07 -20.23 12.60
N ALA A 51 -23.22 -20.13 13.63
CA ALA A 51 -21.77 -19.99 13.47
C ALA A 51 -21.13 -21.18 12.72
N ASP A 52 -21.58 -22.41 12.96
CA ASP A 52 -21.06 -23.59 12.28
C ASP A 52 -21.50 -23.63 10.80
N ARG A 53 -22.76 -23.28 10.51
CA ARG A 53 -23.27 -23.18 9.14
C ARG A 53 -22.58 -22.06 8.36
N ARG A 54 -22.33 -20.92 9.01
CA ARG A 54 -21.53 -19.81 8.46
C ARG A 54 -20.15 -20.31 8.04
N ARG A 55 -19.46 -21.04 8.93
CA ARG A 55 -18.13 -21.59 8.66
C ARG A 55 -18.15 -22.59 7.50
N GLU A 56 -19.13 -23.50 7.48
CA GLU A 56 -19.30 -24.48 6.39
C GLU A 56 -19.45 -23.81 5.02
N LEU A 57 -20.33 -22.80 4.92
CA LEU A 57 -20.56 -22.06 3.67
C LEU A 57 -19.31 -21.28 3.24
N MET A 58 -18.63 -20.63 4.19
CA MET A 58 -17.36 -19.96 3.93
C MET A 58 -16.30 -20.95 3.46
N ASP A 59 -16.15 -22.10 4.11
CA ASP A 59 -15.15 -23.11 3.77
C ASP A 59 -15.43 -23.76 2.40
N ALA A 60 -16.69 -23.86 1.99
CA ALA A 60 -17.06 -24.33 0.65
C ALA A 60 -16.55 -23.37 -0.45
N ASP A 61 -16.81 -22.07 -0.31
CA ASP A 61 -16.33 -21.05 -1.27
C ASP A 61 -14.81 -20.82 -1.13
N ARG A 62 -14.26 -20.86 0.08
CA ARG A 62 -12.80 -20.81 0.30
C ARG A 62 -12.15 -22.01 -0.36
N GLY A 63 -12.76 -23.18 -0.24
CA GLY A 63 -12.30 -24.44 -0.81
C GLY A 63 -12.33 -24.47 -2.33
N SER A 64 -13.28 -23.81 -3.00
CA SER A 64 -13.23 -23.65 -4.46
C SER A 64 -12.05 -22.79 -4.87
N ILE A 65 -11.88 -21.62 -4.24
CA ILE A 65 -10.73 -20.73 -4.49
C ILE A 65 -9.41 -21.47 -4.22
N PHE A 66 -9.28 -22.13 -3.08
CA PHE A 66 -8.06 -22.87 -2.74
C PHE A 66 -7.77 -24.05 -3.64
N ARG A 67 -8.79 -24.77 -4.09
CA ARG A 67 -8.56 -25.89 -5.02
C ARG A 67 -7.96 -25.38 -6.31
N GLU A 68 -8.30 -24.16 -6.71
CA GLU A 68 -7.74 -23.49 -7.88
C GLU A 68 -6.35 -22.88 -7.61
N THR A 69 -6.09 -22.35 -6.41
CA THR A 69 -4.79 -21.76 -6.06
C THR A 69 -3.72 -22.77 -5.62
N GLY A 70 -4.09 -23.77 -4.83
CA GLY A 70 -3.17 -24.76 -4.25
C GLY A 70 -2.58 -24.38 -2.88
N ASP A 71 -2.56 -23.09 -2.54
CA ASP A 71 -2.08 -22.56 -1.24
C ASP A 71 -3.16 -21.78 -0.48
N PRO A 72 -3.06 -21.71 0.87
CA PRO A 72 -4.02 -20.99 1.69
C PRO A 72 -3.89 -19.47 1.52
N VAL A 73 -4.88 -18.87 0.87
CA VAL A 73 -5.23 -17.45 0.90
C VAL A 73 -5.98 -17.11 2.20
N GLU A 74 -5.48 -16.12 2.95
CA GLU A 74 -6.23 -15.57 4.09
C GLU A 74 -7.28 -14.58 3.57
N MET A 75 -8.51 -14.69 4.07
CA MET A 75 -9.61 -13.84 3.62
C MET A 75 -10.44 -13.34 4.79
N THR A 76 -10.83 -12.07 4.72
CA THR A 76 -11.87 -11.49 5.59
C THR A 76 -13.16 -11.37 4.80
N TRP A 77 -14.25 -11.83 5.40
CA TRP A 77 -15.57 -11.88 4.76
C TRP A 77 -16.51 -10.83 5.36
N ARG A 78 -17.38 -10.25 4.54
CA ARG A 78 -18.49 -9.39 4.96
C ARG A 78 -19.70 -9.73 4.10
N LEU A 79 -20.84 -9.98 4.75
CA LEU A 79 -22.12 -10.19 4.06
C LEU A 79 -22.04 -11.23 2.93
N GLY A 80 -21.31 -12.33 3.12
CA GLY A 80 -21.18 -13.40 2.12
C GLY A 80 -20.16 -13.20 1.02
N TRP A 81 -19.32 -12.15 1.08
CA TRP A 81 -18.29 -11.88 0.09
C TRP A 81 -16.92 -11.61 0.75
N PRO A 82 -15.81 -12.08 0.16
CA PRO A 82 -14.47 -11.60 0.49
C PRO A 82 -14.37 -10.07 0.34
N GLN A 83 -13.90 -9.42 1.39
CA GLN A 83 -13.60 -7.98 1.41
C GLN A 83 -12.10 -7.71 1.37
N ALA A 84 -11.32 -8.56 2.04
CA ALA A 84 -9.87 -8.49 2.05
C ALA A 84 -9.28 -9.86 1.75
N ALA A 85 -8.18 -9.89 1.00
CA ALA A 85 -7.43 -11.10 0.71
C ALA A 85 -5.92 -10.85 0.86
N THR A 86 -5.23 -11.81 1.48
CA THR A 86 -3.78 -11.83 1.64
C THR A 86 -3.24 -13.07 0.94
N LEU A 87 -2.35 -12.86 -0.03
CA LEU A 87 -1.66 -13.93 -0.76
C LEU A 87 -0.17 -13.82 -0.51
N ASP A 88 0.41 -14.94 -0.12
CA ASP A 88 1.85 -15.10 -0.10
C ASP A 88 2.28 -15.88 -1.35
N LEU A 89 2.67 -15.13 -2.37
CA LEU A 89 3.23 -15.64 -3.61
C LEU A 89 4.77 -15.65 -3.50
N SER A 90 5.31 -15.97 -2.33
CA SER A 90 6.73 -16.25 -2.15
C SER A 90 7.13 -17.65 -2.61
N VAL A 91 6.17 -18.59 -2.64
CA VAL A 91 6.36 -19.99 -3.01
C VAL A 91 5.73 -20.29 -4.37
N ALA A 92 6.36 -21.17 -5.16
CA ALA A 92 6.08 -21.38 -6.59
C ALA A 92 4.58 -21.46 -6.96
N ARG A 93 4.22 -20.99 -8.18
CA ARG A 93 2.86 -20.92 -8.83
C ARG A 93 2.08 -19.60 -8.65
N HIS A 94 2.81 -18.49 -8.54
CA HIS A 94 2.32 -17.13 -8.27
C HIS A 94 1.15 -16.64 -9.14
N ARG A 95 1.30 -16.70 -10.47
CA ARG A 95 0.34 -16.15 -11.43
C ARG A 95 -1.03 -16.80 -11.39
N LEU A 96 -1.06 -18.13 -11.31
CA LEU A 96 -2.32 -18.90 -11.37
C LEU A 96 -3.18 -18.66 -10.13
N GLN A 97 -2.54 -18.47 -8.97
CA GLN A 97 -3.24 -18.23 -7.71
C GLN A 97 -3.96 -16.89 -7.69
N LEU A 98 -3.23 -15.81 -8.02
CA LEU A 98 -3.82 -14.49 -8.08
C LEU A 98 -4.89 -14.41 -9.17
N ALA A 99 -4.65 -15.01 -10.33
CA ALA A 99 -5.63 -15.08 -11.40
C ALA A 99 -6.91 -15.81 -10.96
N ALA A 100 -6.80 -16.99 -10.35
CA ALA A 100 -7.94 -17.76 -9.87
C ALA A 100 -8.73 -17.01 -8.80
N LEU A 101 -8.06 -16.44 -7.80
CA LEU A 101 -8.71 -15.62 -6.78
C LEU A 101 -9.50 -14.49 -7.43
N LEU A 102 -8.88 -13.76 -8.33
CA LEU A 102 -9.49 -12.60 -8.97
C LEU A 102 -10.65 -13.07 -9.88
N ASP A 103 -10.49 -14.12 -10.69
CA ASP A 103 -11.55 -14.60 -11.58
C ASP A 103 -12.74 -15.23 -10.85
N HIS A 104 -12.57 -15.61 -9.57
CA HIS A 104 -13.63 -16.21 -8.79
C HIS A 104 -14.80 -15.21 -8.57
N PRO A 105 -16.06 -15.60 -8.85
CA PRO A 105 -17.21 -14.71 -8.71
C PRO A 105 -17.39 -14.11 -7.31
N ALA A 106 -16.96 -14.79 -6.25
CA ALA A 106 -17.03 -14.26 -4.89
C ALA A 106 -16.09 -13.05 -4.69
N SER A 107 -14.97 -12.97 -5.41
CA SER A 107 -14.00 -11.88 -5.25
C SER A 107 -14.40 -10.57 -5.93
N ARG A 108 -15.61 -10.51 -6.51
CA ARG A 108 -16.09 -9.32 -7.24
C ARG A 108 -16.10 -8.06 -6.39
N PHE A 109 -16.41 -8.19 -5.10
CA PHE A 109 -16.49 -7.07 -4.16
C PHE A 109 -15.24 -6.94 -3.27
N LEU A 110 -14.11 -7.50 -3.71
CA LEU A 110 -12.84 -7.37 -3.00
C LEU A 110 -12.41 -5.89 -2.93
N ALA A 111 -12.25 -5.38 -1.72
CA ALA A 111 -11.90 -4.00 -1.43
C ALA A 111 -10.42 -3.84 -1.04
N GLU A 112 -9.81 -4.90 -0.49
CA GLU A 112 -8.42 -4.89 -0.06
C GLU A 112 -7.67 -6.12 -0.58
N LEU A 113 -6.48 -5.90 -1.12
CA LEU A 113 -5.61 -6.96 -1.62
C LEU A 113 -4.19 -6.74 -1.13
N HIS A 114 -3.64 -7.74 -0.46
CA HIS A 114 -2.24 -7.81 -0.06
C HIS A 114 -1.56 -8.97 -0.77
N VAL A 115 -0.47 -8.69 -1.48
CA VAL A 115 0.34 -9.66 -2.19
C VAL A 115 1.78 -9.54 -1.71
N THR A 116 2.30 -10.62 -1.14
CA THR A 116 3.75 -10.78 -0.92
C THR A 116 4.33 -11.59 -2.07
N ILE A 117 5.45 -11.16 -2.63
CA ILE A 117 6.16 -11.86 -3.71
C ILE A 117 7.62 -12.11 -3.32
N ALA A 118 8.18 -13.23 -3.78
CA ALA A 118 9.61 -13.49 -3.65
C ALA A 118 10.42 -12.58 -4.56
N THR A 119 11.55 -12.08 -4.09
CA THR A 119 12.67 -11.64 -4.94
C THR A 119 13.80 -12.65 -4.82
N THR A 120 14.26 -13.15 -5.97
CA THR A 120 15.45 -14.02 -6.08
C THR A 120 16.65 -13.13 -6.38
N GLY A 121 17.60 -13.06 -5.44
CA GLY A 121 18.65 -12.03 -5.43
C GLY A 121 19.73 -12.12 -6.52
N ASP A 122 19.82 -13.20 -7.31
CA ASP A 122 21.06 -13.49 -8.06
C ASP A 122 20.87 -14.01 -9.50
N ASP A 123 19.66 -14.08 -10.04
CA ASP A 123 19.47 -14.66 -11.38
C ASP A 123 18.71 -13.73 -12.33
N ASP A 124 19.42 -12.69 -12.79
CA ASP A 124 19.06 -11.85 -13.94
C ASP A 124 18.77 -12.65 -15.23
N THR A 125 18.98 -13.99 -15.23
CA THR A 125 18.77 -14.84 -16.41
C THR A 125 17.40 -15.53 -16.45
N LEU A 126 16.55 -15.38 -15.45
CA LEU A 126 15.16 -15.87 -15.52
C LEU A 126 14.22 -14.78 -16.07
N PRO A 127 13.82 -14.84 -17.36
CA PRO A 127 12.85 -13.91 -17.91
C PRO A 127 11.50 -14.06 -17.20
N GLY A 128 10.95 -12.93 -16.75
CA GLY A 128 9.65 -12.81 -16.10
C GLY A 128 9.79 -12.81 -14.57
N SER A 129 9.95 -11.63 -13.98
CA SER A 129 9.93 -11.54 -12.53
C SER A 129 8.53 -11.93 -12.02
N ASN A 130 8.43 -12.53 -10.83
CA ASN A 130 7.13 -12.80 -10.20
C ASN A 130 6.28 -11.53 -10.08
N LEU A 131 6.92 -10.36 -10.05
CA LEU A 131 6.26 -9.08 -10.04
C LEU A 131 5.53 -8.81 -11.36
N ASP A 132 6.19 -9.01 -12.51
CA ASP A 132 5.62 -8.73 -13.83
C ASP A 132 4.34 -9.54 -14.03
N GLU A 133 4.37 -10.81 -13.62
CA GLU A 133 3.21 -11.69 -13.70
C GLU A 133 2.07 -11.21 -12.80
N VAL A 134 2.37 -10.70 -11.60
CA VAL A 134 1.37 -10.14 -10.67
C VAL A 134 0.75 -8.88 -11.25
N LEU A 135 1.58 -7.95 -11.75
CA LEU A 135 1.11 -6.71 -12.36
C LEU A 135 0.30 -6.99 -13.63
N GLU A 136 0.73 -7.92 -14.48
CA GLU A 136 0.00 -8.36 -15.67
C GLU A 136 -1.37 -8.95 -15.30
N VAL A 137 -1.44 -9.77 -14.25
CA VAL A 137 -2.71 -10.36 -13.78
C VAL A 137 -3.67 -9.29 -13.27
N LEU A 138 -3.19 -8.31 -12.50
CA LEU A 138 -3.98 -7.19 -12.00
C LEU A 138 -4.47 -6.28 -13.14
N ALA A 139 -3.59 -5.96 -14.09
CA ALA A 139 -3.89 -5.13 -15.25
C ALA A 139 -4.89 -5.74 -16.24
N ARG A 140 -5.14 -7.06 -16.16
CA ARG A 140 -6.12 -7.76 -17.02
C ARG A 140 -7.48 -7.99 -16.35
N ARG A 141 -7.62 -7.66 -15.06
CA ARG A 141 -8.80 -8.02 -14.26
C ARG A 141 -9.30 -6.79 -13.50
N PRO A 142 -10.21 -6.01 -14.10
CA PRO A 142 -10.73 -4.79 -13.49
C PRO A 142 -11.31 -5.03 -12.09
N ARG A 143 -10.79 -4.35 -11.07
CA ARG A 143 -11.29 -4.36 -9.69
C ARG A 143 -11.75 -2.94 -9.33
N PRO A 144 -12.92 -2.51 -9.84
CA PRO A 144 -13.42 -1.14 -9.64
C PRO A 144 -13.78 -0.83 -8.18
N LEU A 145 -13.80 -1.83 -7.30
CA LEU A 145 -14.04 -1.68 -5.87
C LEU A 145 -12.79 -1.77 -5.00
N LEU A 146 -11.63 -2.10 -5.58
CA LEU A 146 -10.39 -2.17 -4.83
C LEU A 146 -10.02 -0.78 -4.33
N ARG A 147 -9.93 -0.61 -3.01
CA ARG A 147 -9.57 0.64 -2.33
C ARG A 147 -8.18 0.58 -1.71
N SER A 148 -7.70 -0.62 -1.38
CA SER A 148 -6.37 -0.82 -0.80
C SER A 148 -5.61 -1.88 -1.56
N LEU A 149 -4.43 -1.53 -2.06
CA LEU A 149 -3.49 -2.46 -2.69
C LEU A 149 -2.16 -2.43 -1.95
N SER A 150 -1.64 -3.60 -1.59
CA SER A 150 -0.32 -3.75 -1.01
C SER A 150 0.45 -4.80 -1.79
N ILE A 151 1.58 -4.42 -2.38
CA ILE A 151 2.52 -5.35 -3.02
C ILE A 151 3.86 -5.25 -2.31
N VAL A 152 4.32 -6.37 -1.76
CA VAL A 152 5.54 -6.45 -0.95
C VAL A 152 6.48 -7.48 -1.55
N GLN A 153 7.61 -7.02 -2.04
CA GLN A 153 8.75 -7.87 -2.37
C GLN A 153 9.48 -8.28 -1.11
N ARG A 154 9.67 -9.59 -0.95
CA ARG A 154 10.43 -10.19 0.14
C ARG A 154 11.60 -10.97 -0.44
N GLU A 155 12.79 -10.65 0.02
CA GLU A 155 14.00 -11.41 -0.33
C GLU A 155 13.93 -12.81 0.28
N ILE A 156 14.12 -13.83 -0.56
CA ILE A 156 14.16 -15.23 -0.15
C ILE A 156 15.51 -15.80 -0.54
N GLY A 157 16.39 -16.00 0.44
CA GLY A 157 17.63 -16.76 0.24
C GLY A 157 18.95 -16.02 0.47
N GLY A 158 18.95 -14.73 0.81
CA GLY A 158 20.18 -13.98 1.10
C GLY A 158 20.73 -14.25 2.49
N GLY A 159 21.85 -14.97 2.58
CA GLY A 159 22.57 -15.14 3.84
C GLY A 159 23.19 -13.83 4.31
N SER A 160 22.64 -13.23 5.37
CA SER A 160 23.28 -12.21 6.24
C SER A 160 23.94 -10.97 5.60
N HIS A 161 23.88 -10.77 4.29
CA HIS A 161 24.08 -9.45 3.75
C HIS A 161 22.89 -8.65 4.26
N ALA A 162 23.17 -7.66 5.11
CA ALA A 162 22.17 -6.67 5.48
C ALA A 162 21.46 -6.22 4.19
N PRO A 163 20.20 -5.76 4.26
CA PRO A 163 19.56 -5.04 3.17
C PRO A 163 20.36 -3.75 2.92
N GLY A 164 21.56 -3.90 2.36
CA GLY A 164 22.29 -2.86 1.67
C GLY A 164 21.45 -2.69 0.44
N TRP A 165 20.56 -1.70 0.51
CA TRP A 165 19.78 -1.16 -0.58
C TRP A 165 20.66 -1.24 -1.82
N LEU A 166 20.43 -2.29 -2.62
CA LEU A 166 21.20 -2.52 -3.82
C LEU A 166 20.93 -1.27 -4.64
N THR A 167 21.97 -0.45 -4.82
CA THR A 167 22.00 0.54 -5.88
C THR A 167 21.92 -0.27 -7.17
N VAL A 168 20.70 -0.61 -7.59
CA VAL A 168 20.45 -1.30 -8.84
C VAL A 168 20.77 -0.27 -9.92
N PRO A 169 21.85 -0.44 -10.69
CA PRO A 169 22.20 0.51 -11.73
C PRO A 169 21.06 0.55 -12.76
N ASP A 170 20.55 1.75 -13.11
CA ASP A 170 19.55 2.06 -14.15
C ASP A 170 18.98 0.85 -14.88
N VAL A 171 18.19 0.03 -14.19
CA VAL A 171 17.45 -1.06 -14.84
C VAL A 171 16.25 -0.41 -15.48
N GLU A 172 16.23 -0.40 -16.81
CA GLU A 172 15.04 -0.04 -17.57
C GLU A 172 13.88 -0.91 -17.06
N CYS A 173 12.91 -0.28 -16.40
CA CYS A 173 11.71 -0.93 -15.91
C CYS A 173 10.94 -1.50 -17.12
N GLY A 174 11.14 -2.79 -17.45
CA GLY A 174 10.64 -3.43 -18.68
C GLY A 174 9.13 -3.70 -18.71
N HIS A 175 8.37 -3.13 -17.80
CA HIS A 175 6.94 -3.39 -17.60
C HIS A 175 6.11 -2.36 -18.37
N GLU A 176 5.06 -2.78 -19.09
CA GLU A 176 4.03 -1.85 -19.63
C GLU A 176 3.26 -1.23 -18.45
N PRO A 177 3.55 0.02 -18.08
CA PRO A 177 3.30 0.48 -16.72
C PRO A 177 1.91 1.07 -16.49
N ASP A 178 1.15 1.30 -17.55
CA ASP A 178 -0.08 2.11 -17.47
C ASP A 178 -1.35 1.25 -17.47
N ALA A 179 -1.25 -0.05 -17.73
CA ALA A 179 -2.43 -0.90 -17.85
C ALA A 179 -3.09 -1.24 -16.48
N LEU A 180 -2.35 -1.11 -15.38
CA LEU A 180 -2.85 -1.39 -14.04
C LEU A 180 -3.90 -0.36 -13.60
N TRP A 181 -3.57 0.94 -13.72
CA TRP A 181 -4.35 2.01 -13.11
C TRP A 181 -5.81 2.10 -13.58
N PRO A 182 -6.12 1.92 -14.89
CA PRO A 182 -7.50 1.85 -15.37
C PRO A 182 -8.31 0.69 -14.77
N CYS A 183 -7.64 -0.39 -14.33
CA CYS A 183 -8.29 -1.55 -13.73
C CYS A 183 -8.60 -1.36 -12.25
N ILE A 184 -7.92 -0.44 -11.55
CA ILE A 184 -8.08 -0.18 -10.11
C ILE A 184 -8.31 1.31 -9.80
N PRO A 185 -9.29 1.96 -10.44
CA PRO A 185 -9.44 3.42 -10.43
C PRO A 185 -9.83 4.01 -9.06
N LYS A 186 -10.27 3.17 -8.10
CA LYS A 186 -10.72 3.59 -6.77
C LYS A 186 -9.69 3.29 -5.66
N VAL A 187 -8.45 2.95 -6.00
CA VAL A 187 -7.42 2.72 -4.98
C VAL A 187 -7.10 4.03 -4.26
N GLU A 188 -7.40 4.04 -2.96
CA GLU A 188 -7.18 5.15 -2.04
C GLU A 188 -5.91 4.94 -1.21
N ARG A 189 -5.49 3.69 -1.01
CA ARG A 189 -4.31 3.30 -0.23
C ARG A 189 -3.42 2.38 -1.05
N LEU A 190 -2.17 2.78 -1.27
CA LEU A 190 -1.15 1.97 -1.92
C LEU A 190 0.00 1.73 -0.94
N ARG A 191 0.40 0.46 -0.79
CA ARG A 191 1.69 0.09 -0.21
C ARG A 191 2.52 -0.63 -1.24
N ALA A 192 3.73 -0.13 -1.47
CA ALA A 192 4.71 -0.71 -2.36
C ALA A 192 6.03 -0.88 -1.61
N SER A 193 6.56 -2.10 -1.58
CA SER A 193 7.82 -2.40 -0.90
C SER A 193 8.69 -3.25 -1.81
N GLY A 194 9.93 -2.84 -2.03
CA GLY A 194 10.86 -3.54 -2.92
C GLY A 194 11.73 -2.64 -3.79
N GLY A 195 12.30 -3.26 -4.84
CA GLY A 195 12.94 -2.56 -5.96
C GLY A 195 11.91 -2.07 -6.99
N PRO A 196 12.35 -1.55 -8.15
CA PRO A 196 11.48 -0.84 -9.10
C PRO A 196 10.31 -1.70 -9.59
N MET A 197 9.08 -1.27 -9.28
CA MET A 197 7.84 -1.99 -9.62
C MET A 197 6.96 -1.23 -10.61
N PHE A 198 6.87 0.08 -10.43
CA PHE A 198 5.98 0.96 -11.17
C PHE A 198 6.81 1.98 -11.94
N HIS A 199 6.63 2.03 -13.25
CA HIS A 199 7.16 3.16 -14.01
C HIS A 199 6.35 4.41 -13.68
N ALA A 200 5.02 4.35 -13.72
CA ALA A 200 4.14 5.49 -13.45
C ALA A 200 3.21 5.24 -12.25
N LEU A 201 2.79 6.31 -11.58
CA LEU A 201 1.77 6.29 -10.54
C LEU A 201 0.56 7.13 -10.98
N ILE A 202 -0.49 6.51 -11.50
CA ILE A 202 -1.72 7.19 -11.93
C ILE A 202 -2.85 6.80 -10.97
N GLY A 203 -3.04 7.60 -9.93
CA GLY A 203 -3.97 7.31 -8.84
C GLY A 203 -4.81 8.53 -8.49
N PRO A 204 -5.85 8.88 -9.28
CA PRO A 204 -6.67 10.07 -9.02
C PRO A 204 -7.43 10.02 -7.68
N ALA A 205 -7.70 8.81 -7.17
CA ALA A 205 -8.31 8.58 -5.86
C ALA A 205 -7.30 8.29 -4.73
N LEU A 206 -6.00 8.20 -5.04
CA LEU A 206 -4.97 7.82 -4.08
C LEU A 206 -4.81 8.91 -3.02
N ARG A 207 -4.93 8.53 -1.75
CA ARG A 207 -4.84 9.42 -0.57
C ARG A 207 -3.69 9.09 0.33
N THR A 208 -3.30 7.81 0.39
CA THR A 208 -2.21 7.34 1.23
C THR A 208 -1.27 6.47 0.43
N LEU A 209 0.02 6.79 0.49
CA LEU A 209 1.09 6.04 -0.13
C LEU A 209 2.09 5.60 0.94
N VAL A 210 2.38 4.29 1.00
CA VAL A 210 3.44 3.72 1.82
C VAL A 210 4.50 3.13 0.90
N VAL A 211 5.73 3.61 1.02
CA VAL A 211 6.87 3.23 0.19
C VAL A 211 7.95 2.62 1.07
N GLU A 212 8.48 1.45 0.71
CA GLU A 212 9.65 0.86 1.36
C GLU A 212 10.66 0.44 0.28
N GLY A 213 11.80 1.12 0.17
CA GLY A 213 12.75 1.03 -0.95
C GLY A 213 12.41 1.95 -2.12
N ALA A 214 12.77 1.54 -3.34
CA ALA A 214 12.53 2.25 -4.60
C ALA A 214 11.55 1.50 -5.52
N PRO A 215 10.26 1.39 -5.16
CA PRO A 215 9.27 0.74 -6.02
C PRO A 215 8.85 1.57 -7.23
N PHE A 216 9.35 2.80 -7.39
CA PHE A 216 9.02 3.68 -8.50
C PHE A 216 10.27 4.05 -9.30
N CYS A 217 10.14 4.10 -10.61
CA CYS A 217 11.25 4.52 -11.49
C CYS A 217 11.35 6.07 -11.50
N ASP A 218 12.58 6.60 -11.59
CA ASP A 218 12.83 8.06 -11.49
C ASP A 218 12.24 8.89 -12.64
N HIS A 219 11.92 8.27 -13.77
CA HIS A 219 11.41 8.96 -14.96
C HIS A 219 9.91 8.77 -15.20
N GLY A 220 9.23 8.18 -14.22
CA GLY A 220 7.80 7.93 -14.27
C GLY A 220 6.91 9.15 -14.34
N ASP A 221 5.75 9.00 -14.99
CA ASP A 221 4.62 9.93 -14.84
C ASP A 221 3.94 9.73 -13.48
N TRP A 222 3.58 10.84 -12.83
CA TRP A 222 2.96 10.85 -11.51
C TRP A 222 1.70 11.73 -11.51
N GLU A 223 0.56 11.10 -11.31
CA GLU A 223 -0.74 11.75 -11.17
C GLU A 223 -1.45 11.26 -9.90
N ALA A 224 -1.18 11.92 -8.78
CA ALA A 224 -1.82 11.62 -7.50
C ALA A 224 -2.31 12.91 -6.80
N PRO A 225 -3.25 13.66 -7.43
CA PRO A 225 -3.66 14.99 -6.95
C PRO A 225 -4.34 14.96 -5.58
N GLN A 226 -4.82 13.80 -5.12
CA GLN A 226 -5.45 13.61 -3.80
C GLN A 226 -4.51 13.03 -2.75
N LEU A 227 -3.23 12.79 -3.07
CA LEU A 227 -2.28 12.19 -2.14
C LEU A 227 -2.05 13.12 -0.95
N ALA A 228 -2.64 12.76 0.20
CA ALA A 228 -2.62 13.57 1.41
C ALA A 228 -1.56 13.10 2.42
N SER A 229 -1.18 11.82 2.36
CA SER A 229 -0.24 11.20 3.29
C SER A 229 0.78 10.31 2.57
N LEU A 230 2.05 10.51 2.87
CA LEU A 230 3.19 9.72 2.40
C LEU A 230 3.96 9.16 3.60
N ASP A 231 4.12 7.84 3.66
CA ASP A 231 4.99 7.13 4.61
C ASP A 231 6.10 6.43 3.82
N ALA A 232 7.32 6.95 3.91
CA ALA A 232 8.46 6.48 3.14
C ALA A 232 9.54 5.87 4.03
N ARG A 233 10.01 4.68 3.68
CA ARG A 233 11.20 4.04 4.21
C ARG A 233 12.18 3.83 3.06
N CYS A 234 12.93 4.88 2.74
CA CYS A 234 13.77 5.02 1.56
C CYS A 234 15.02 5.81 1.94
N ASP A 235 15.99 5.92 1.03
CA ASP A 235 17.09 6.87 1.20
C ASP A 235 16.68 8.32 0.85
N LEU A 236 17.60 9.28 1.00
CA LEU A 236 17.33 10.69 0.71
C LEU A 236 17.16 10.97 -0.79
N HIS A 237 17.85 10.24 -1.65
CA HIS A 237 17.73 10.43 -3.09
C HIS A 237 16.36 9.96 -3.58
N GLU A 238 15.94 8.77 -3.16
CA GLU A 238 14.61 8.21 -3.39
C GLU A 238 13.52 9.16 -2.86
N LEU A 239 13.70 9.69 -1.64
CA LEU A 239 12.77 10.67 -1.06
C LEU A 239 12.71 11.95 -1.89
N ALA A 240 13.85 12.45 -2.38
CA ALA A 240 13.91 13.62 -3.23
C ALA A 240 13.19 13.39 -4.56
N THR A 241 13.35 12.22 -5.19
CA THR A 241 12.58 11.82 -6.39
C THR A 241 11.07 11.86 -6.12
N LEU A 242 10.62 11.35 -4.97
CA LEU A 242 9.21 11.37 -4.57
C LEU A 242 8.70 12.80 -4.34
N CYS A 243 9.49 13.63 -3.64
CA CYS A 243 9.15 15.02 -3.33
C CYS A 243 9.26 15.96 -4.53
N GLY A 244 10.01 15.60 -5.58
CA GLY A 244 10.12 16.35 -6.83
C GLY A 244 8.86 16.32 -7.69
N ARG A 245 7.81 15.59 -7.26
CA ARG A 245 6.54 15.45 -7.96
C ARG A 245 5.52 16.49 -7.50
N GLU A 246 4.54 16.79 -8.36
CA GLU A 246 3.43 17.66 -7.98
C GLU A 246 2.46 16.95 -7.03
N LEU A 247 2.59 17.24 -5.73
CA LEU A 247 1.77 16.64 -4.67
C LEU A 247 0.95 17.72 -3.93
N PRO A 248 -0.02 18.38 -4.60
CA PRO A 248 -0.68 19.58 -4.07
C PRO A 248 -1.49 19.34 -2.78
N ALA A 249 -1.97 18.12 -2.58
CA ALA A 249 -2.77 17.73 -1.42
C ALA A 249 -1.94 17.16 -0.25
N LEU A 250 -0.62 16.98 -0.41
CA LEU A 250 0.21 16.33 0.60
C LEU A 250 0.31 17.21 1.86
N ARG A 251 -0.11 16.67 3.00
CA ARG A 251 -0.07 17.36 4.30
C ARG A 251 0.64 16.57 5.39
N ASP A 252 0.73 15.26 5.24
CA ASP A 252 1.38 14.37 6.21
C ASP A 252 2.55 13.63 5.55
N LEU A 253 3.78 13.86 6.03
CA LEU A 253 4.97 13.09 5.65
C LEU A 253 5.55 12.34 6.84
N THR A 254 5.71 11.03 6.70
CA THR A 254 6.46 10.19 7.62
C THR A 254 7.64 9.59 6.89
N VAL A 255 8.84 9.79 7.43
CA VAL A 255 10.07 9.15 6.95
C VAL A 255 10.53 8.16 8.02
N ARG A 256 10.91 6.95 7.59
CA ARG A 256 11.39 5.86 8.45
C ARG A 256 12.74 5.37 7.95
N GLY A 257 13.54 4.81 8.86
CA GLY A 257 14.85 4.25 8.55
C GLY A 257 15.99 5.12 9.07
N VAL A 258 17.16 4.98 8.48
CA VAL A 258 18.37 5.71 8.86
C VAL A 258 18.97 6.27 7.59
N SER A 259 19.16 7.58 7.53
CA SER A 259 20.00 8.17 6.48
C SER A 259 21.47 7.93 6.82
N PHE A 260 22.22 7.43 5.85
CA PHE A 260 23.68 7.38 5.89
C PHE A 260 24.31 8.58 5.16
N ASP A 261 23.48 9.46 4.61
CA ASP A 261 23.93 10.68 3.96
C ASP A 261 24.54 11.61 5.02
N PRO A 262 25.73 12.18 4.78
CA PRO A 262 26.25 13.25 5.62
C PRO A 262 25.33 14.48 5.62
N ASP A 263 24.54 14.69 4.57
CA ASP A 263 23.72 15.87 4.40
C ASP A 263 22.34 15.73 5.05
N SER A 264 21.78 16.90 5.39
CA SER A 264 20.39 17.01 5.85
C SER A 264 19.42 16.83 4.67
N MET A 265 18.20 16.37 4.95
CA MET A 265 17.12 16.30 3.96
C MET A 265 16.84 17.67 3.30
N PHE A 266 17.16 18.77 3.98
CA PHE A 266 17.03 20.13 3.46
C PHE A 266 18.11 20.53 2.45
N ALA A 267 19.12 19.70 2.20
CA ALA A 267 20.05 19.86 1.08
C ALA A 267 19.35 19.64 -0.28
N TYR A 268 18.23 18.91 -0.28
CA TYR A 268 17.40 18.66 -1.46
C TYR A 268 16.27 19.70 -1.53
N ALA A 269 16.28 20.53 -2.56
CA ALA A 269 15.35 21.65 -2.70
C ALA A 269 13.89 21.19 -2.80
N GLU A 270 13.69 20.03 -3.42
CA GLU A 270 12.40 19.35 -3.62
C GLU A 270 11.79 18.94 -2.27
N ILE A 271 12.61 18.34 -1.39
CA ILE A 271 12.18 17.94 -0.05
C ILE A 271 11.82 19.19 0.77
N GLY A 272 12.68 20.21 0.75
CA GLY A 272 12.41 21.46 1.46
C GLY A 272 11.11 22.15 0.99
N ALA A 273 10.83 22.12 -0.32
CA ALA A 273 9.59 22.66 -0.88
C ALA A 273 8.35 21.91 -0.38
N VAL A 274 8.41 20.57 -0.31
CA VAL A 274 7.34 19.76 0.26
C VAL A 274 7.15 20.05 1.74
N VAL A 275 8.22 20.07 2.53
CA VAL A 275 8.16 20.30 3.99
C VAL A 275 7.46 21.62 4.32
N ARG A 276 7.74 22.69 3.57
CA ARG A 276 7.07 24.00 3.69
C ARG A 276 5.56 23.99 3.41
N ALA A 277 5.05 22.94 2.74
CA ALA A 277 3.63 22.76 2.45
C ALA A 277 2.92 21.75 3.36
N LEU A 278 3.65 21.07 4.25
CA LEU A 278 3.09 20.07 5.16
C LEU A 278 2.40 20.70 6.37
N ASP A 279 1.46 19.96 6.95
CA ASP A 279 0.94 20.19 8.29
C ASP A 279 1.67 19.32 9.33
N ARG A 280 2.10 18.11 8.95
CA ARG A 280 2.76 17.16 9.85
C ARG A 280 3.99 16.53 9.22
N LEU A 281 5.07 16.52 9.99
CA LEU A 281 6.31 15.86 9.63
C LEU A 281 6.73 14.90 10.75
N ARG A 282 6.99 13.64 10.40
CA ARG A 282 7.65 12.67 11.28
C ARG A 282 8.91 12.16 10.60
N VAL A 283 10.05 12.26 11.28
CA VAL A 283 11.34 12.02 10.63
C VAL A 283 12.40 11.54 11.64
N PRO A 284 13.34 10.65 11.26
CA PRO A 284 14.44 10.27 12.14
C PRO A 284 15.44 11.42 12.31
N VAL A 285 16.11 11.49 13.47
CA VAL A 285 17.12 12.53 13.75
C VAL A 285 18.18 12.64 12.66
N SER A 286 18.60 11.52 12.06
CA SER A 286 19.63 11.47 11.02
C SER A 286 19.23 12.16 9.72
N PHE A 287 17.94 12.34 9.44
CA PHE A 287 17.47 13.07 8.26
C PHE A 287 17.48 14.59 8.48
N ILE A 288 17.36 15.07 9.72
CA ILE A 288 17.43 16.51 10.03
C ILE A 288 18.87 16.93 10.23
N ALA A 289 19.60 16.22 11.10
CA ALA A 289 20.94 16.61 11.52
C ALA A 289 22.04 16.15 10.55
N GLY A 290 21.74 15.19 9.66
CA GLY A 290 22.76 14.42 8.95
C GLY A 290 23.45 13.41 9.89
N HIS A 291 24.29 12.55 9.34
CA HIS A 291 24.98 11.53 10.14
C HIS A 291 25.98 12.16 11.14
N GLY A 292 25.70 12.02 12.44
CA GLY A 292 26.54 12.57 13.52
C GLY A 292 26.43 14.08 13.74
N GLY A 293 25.44 14.73 13.10
CA GLY A 293 25.20 16.16 13.27
C GLY A 293 24.56 16.52 14.61
N ASP A 294 24.74 17.78 14.99
CA ASP A 294 24.07 18.38 16.15
C ASP A 294 22.61 18.71 15.80
N LEU A 295 21.67 18.04 16.46
CA LEU A 295 20.23 18.21 16.23
C LEU A 295 19.77 19.64 16.54
N GLU A 296 20.28 20.27 17.59
CA GLU A 296 19.87 21.62 17.98
C GLU A 296 20.31 22.63 16.91
N ALA A 297 21.57 22.56 16.50
CA ALA A 297 22.08 23.41 15.43
C ALA A 297 21.37 23.17 14.09
N ALA A 298 20.91 21.94 13.82
CA ALA A 298 20.14 21.62 12.62
C ALA A 298 18.72 22.19 12.67
N ILE A 299 18.04 22.10 13.82
CA ILE A 299 16.71 22.73 14.01
C ILE A 299 16.83 24.25 13.88
N GLU A 300 17.80 24.88 14.53
CA GLU A 300 18.02 26.33 14.44
C GLU A 300 18.26 26.77 12.99
N ARG A 301 19.01 25.99 12.21
CA ARG A 301 19.28 26.28 10.80
C ARG A 301 18.03 26.21 9.92
N HIS A 302 17.07 25.35 10.27
CA HIS A 302 15.89 25.06 9.47
C HIS A 302 14.58 25.48 10.15
N VAL A 303 14.65 26.39 11.13
CA VAL A 303 13.47 26.81 11.91
C VAL A 303 12.38 27.41 11.02
N ASP A 304 12.77 28.22 10.03
CA ASP A 304 11.85 28.85 9.08
C ASP A 304 11.10 27.81 8.20
N ASP A 305 11.70 26.63 7.99
CA ASP A 305 11.08 25.52 7.26
C ASP A 305 10.22 24.62 8.17
N LEU A 306 10.23 24.81 9.48
CA LEU A 306 9.64 23.89 10.46
C LEU A 306 8.59 24.54 11.38
N GLU A 307 8.66 25.85 11.60
CA GLU A 307 7.81 26.58 12.56
C GLU A 307 6.32 26.56 12.21
N HIS A 308 5.99 26.42 10.92
CA HIS A 308 4.59 26.40 10.45
C HIS A 308 3.90 25.05 10.68
N LEU A 309 4.66 23.97 10.94
CA LEU A 309 4.10 22.63 11.08
C LEU A 309 3.14 22.59 12.28
N ALA A 310 1.97 21.97 12.12
CA ALA A 310 1.09 21.69 13.24
C ALA A 310 1.64 20.56 14.13
N THR A 311 2.45 19.67 13.56
CA THR A 311 3.09 18.56 14.30
C THR A 311 4.45 18.24 13.71
N LEU A 312 5.50 18.33 14.53
CA LEU A 312 6.85 17.87 14.18
C LEU A 312 7.27 16.76 15.16
N VAL A 313 7.51 15.55 14.63
CA VAL A 313 7.96 14.41 15.43
C VAL A 313 9.35 13.99 14.96
N ILE A 314 10.35 14.07 15.85
CA ILE A 314 11.70 13.60 15.56
C ILE A 314 11.93 12.30 16.33
N THR A 315 12.28 11.22 15.64
CA THR A 315 12.50 9.89 16.25
C THR A 315 13.97 9.48 16.29
N GLY A 316 14.33 8.52 17.14
CA GLY A 316 15.70 8.04 17.25
C GLY A 316 16.62 9.02 17.97
N VAL A 317 16.06 9.88 18.84
CA VAL A 317 16.82 10.86 19.60
C VAL A 317 17.43 10.17 20.83
N GLU A 318 18.75 10.22 20.96
CA GLU A 318 19.40 9.66 22.15
C GLU A 318 18.85 10.33 23.43
N PRO A 319 18.53 9.55 24.49
CA PRO A 319 17.97 10.12 25.73
C PRO A 319 18.84 11.22 26.35
N ALA A 320 20.17 11.14 26.19
CA ALA A 320 21.10 12.16 26.68
C ALA A 320 20.92 13.51 25.96
N SER A 321 20.55 13.49 24.68
CA SER A 321 20.31 14.69 23.87
C SER A 321 18.97 15.36 24.21
N ILE A 322 17.97 14.61 24.69
CA ILE A 322 16.65 15.17 25.06
C ILE A 322 16.74 16.16 26.22
N HIS A 323 17.71 15.99 27.14
CA HIS A 323 17.83 16.82 28.34
C HIS A 323 18.65 18.11 28.14
N GLY A 324 19.38 18.22 27.02
CA GLY A 324 20.17 19.41 26.69
C GLY A 324 19.69 20.12 25.42
N ALA A 325 19.03 19.41 24.51
CA ALA A 325 18.58 19.95 23.24
C ALA A 325 17.30 20.77 23.42
N VAL A 326 17.42 22.05 23.07
CA VAL A 326 16.35 22.97 22.70
C VAL A 326 15.60 23.61 23.87
N GLY A 327 15.72 24.95 23.94
CA GLY A 327 14.65 25.79 24.45
C GLY A 327 13.40 25.53 23.62
N VAL A 328 12.54 24.61 24.08
CA VAL A 328 11.23 24.22 23.51
C VAL A 328 10.37 25.44 23.13
N ASP A 329 10.71 26.61 23.64
CA ASP A 329 10.17 27.91 23.27
C ASP A 329 10.24 28.22 21.76
N THR A 330 11.17 27.64 20.98
CA THR A 330 11.30 27.95 19.54
C THR A 330 10.33 27.16 18.65
N LEU A 331 9.96 25.93 19.01
CA LEU A 331 9.05 25.08 18.25
C LEU A 331 8.02 24.41 19.17
N PRO A 332 6.88 25.07 19.47
CA PRO A 332 5.89 24.56 20.42
C PRO A 332 5.18 23.27 19.96
N ASN A 333 5.34 22.91 18.69
CA ASN A 333 4.80 21.75 17.98
C ASN A 333 5.75 20.54 17.95
N LEU A 334 6.96 20.67 18.51
CA LEU A 334 8.00 19.64 18.47
C LEU A 334 7.78 18.54 19.53
N THR A 335 7.80 17.28 19.08
CA THR A 335 7.84 16.09 19.92
C THR A 335 9.10 15.28 19.60
N LEU A 336 9.95 15.07 20.61
CA LEU A 336 11.13 14.21 20.49
C LEU A 336 10.80 12.81 21.02
N LEU A 337 11.06 11.79 20.21
CA LEU A 337 10.89 10.39 20.57
C LEU A 337 12.25 9.64 20.54
N PRO A 338 12.49 8.75 21.50
CA PRO A 338 13.70 7.94 21.53
C PRO A 338 13.81 6.97 20.35
#